data_AF-A0A5C5YKG3-F1
#
_entry.id   AF-A0A5C5YKG3-F1
#
_cell.length_a   1.000
_cell.length_b   1.000
_cell.length_c   1.000
_cell.angle_alpha   90.00
_cell.angle_beta   90.00
_cell.angle_gamma   90.00
#
_symmetry.space_group_name_H-M   'P 1'
#
loop_
_entity.id
_entity.type
_entity.pdbx_description
1 polymer ?
#
loop_
_entity_poly.entity_id
_entity_poly.type
_entity_poly.pdbx_seq_one_letter_code
_entity_poly.pdbx_strand_id
1 'polypeptide(L)'
;MTATDNHAGTFLGEVGVTNPFRFRVDRLLCSRCAAVGWAGSLARPLLAMPTPSNQSAAGTLAVHRAASSEPPVATRRRAFTLVELLVVIAIIGVLVGLLLPAVQAAREAMRRASCQNNLHQVALALHNYHSAMSRFPPGAIEVRPQVAGGKQFAWSAFVLPYLEQSSLAEQIDYSLPFDDPVNAAAAQTGVKAYLCPSTPRPEPRRGGLGATDYGGVYGERIVTTNNPPRGMMIHDRALGFRDILDGSSHTIMVTEDADFPDGQWINGRNLFDQAFAPNAAPAFENDMRSFHPGGVMTLFADGSTRFIVDQIDMEILAALCTRNGHEVTQDY
;
A
#
# COMPACT_ATOMS: atom_id res chain seq x y z
N MET A 1 48.03 -26.06 -43.39
CA MET A 1 49.22 -26.51 -42.61
C MET A 1 49.43 -25.48 -41.53
N THR A 2 49.23 -25.71 -40.23
CA THR A 2 48.96 -26.92 -39.44
C THR A 2 48.26 -26.46 -38.17
N ALA A 3 47.18 -27.14 -37.83
CA ALA A 3 46.48 -27.05 -36.56
C ALA A 3 47.30 -27.69 -35.43
N THR A 4 47.08 -27.26 -34.19
CA THR A 4 47.02 -28.17 -33.04
C THR A 4 46.09 -27.58 -31.98
N ASP A 5 45.06 -28.36 -31.70
CA ASP A 5 43.99 -28.16 -30.73
C ASP A 5 44.20 -29.10 -29.53
N ASN A 6 43.53 -28.76 -28.42
CA ASN A 6 43.08 -29.63 -27.31
C ASN A 6 44.10 -30.15 -26.28
N HIS A 7 43.92 -29.74 -25.02
CA HIS A 7 43.18 -30.50 -24.00
C HIS A 7 43.35 -29.86 -22.61
N ALA A 8 42.27 -29.38 -22.00
CA ALA A 8 42.19 -29.16 -20.55
C ALA A 8 40.89 -29.80 -20.05
N GLY A 9 41.02 -30.87 -19.29
CA GLY A 9 39.92 -31.64 -18.73
C GLY A 9 39.28 -30.93 -17.55
N THR A 10 37.96 -30.76 -17.63
CA THR A 10 37.12 -30.26 -16.54
C THR A 10 36.73 -31.44 -15.65
N PHE A 11 37.28 -31.49 -14.44
CA PHE A 11 36.82 -32.39 -13.38
C PHE A 11 35.47 -31.88 -12.86
N LEU A 12 34.43 -32.68 -13.04
CA LEU A 12 33.14 -32.54 -12.37
C LEU A 12 33.30 -32.97 -10.91
N GLY A 13 33.19 -32.01 -9.99
CA GLY A 13 32.98 -32.25 -8.57
C GLY A 13 31.56 -31.82 -8.20
N GLU A 14 30.65 -32.79 -8.11
CA GLU A 14 29.32 -32.59 -7.54
C GLU A 14 29.45 -32.18 -6.06
N VAL A 15 29.13 -30.92 -5.76
CA VAL A 15 28.87 -30.48 -4.38
C VAL A 15 27.36 -30.51 -4.19
N GLY A 16 26.88 -31.59 -3.56
CA GLY A 16 25.49 -31.73 -3.15
C GLY A 16 25.13 -30.63 -2.14
N VAL A 17 24.37 -29.64 -2.60
CA VAL A 17 23.72 -28.66 -1.73
C VAL A 17 22.41 -29.27 -1.24
N THR A 18 22.43 -29.79 -0.01
CA THR A 18 21.23 -30.21 0.71
C THR A 18 20.42 -28.96 1.08
N ASN A 19 19.33 -28.72 0.36
CA ASN A 19 18.37 -27.65 0.61
C ASN A 19 17.54 -27.94 1.88
N PRO A 20 17.53 -27.10 2.93
CA PRO A 20 16.81 -27.38 4.17
C PRO A 20 15.33 -26.94 4.14
N PHE A 21 14.80 -26.39 3.05
CA PHE A 21 13.40 -25.93 3.00
C PHE A 21 12.47 -26.97 2.39
N ARG A 22 12.07 -27.95 3.21
CA ARG A 22 10.97 -28.88 2.89
C ARG A 22 9.90 -28.76 3.97
N PHE A 23 8.98 -27.83 3.78
CA PHE A 23 7.78 -27.74 4.62
C PHE A 23 6.89 -28.96 4.34
N ARG A 24 6.74 -29.82 5.35
CA ARG A 24 5.83 -30.95 5.37
C ARG A 24 4.54 -30.49 6.04
N VAL A 25 3.53 -30.15 5.26
CA VAL A 25 2.18 -29.92 5.78
C VAL A 25 1.44 -31.25 5.66
N ASP A 26 1.36 -31.98 6.76
CA ASP A 26 0.61 -33.22 6.83
C ASP A 26 -0.90 -32.93 6.69
N ARG A 27 -1.50 -33.57 5.69
CA ARG A 27 -2.94 -33.65 5.47
C ARG A 27 -3.64 -34.28 6.67
N LEU A 28 -4.44 -33.48 7.39
CA LEU A 28 -5.55 -34.00 8.18
C LEU A 28 -6.85 -33.84 7.40
N LEU A 29 -7.33 -34.98 6.91
CA LEU A 29 -8.67 -35.19 6.39
C LEU A 29 -9.71 -34.84 7.47
N CYS A 30 -10.62 -33.92 7.19
CA CYS A 30 -11.93 -33.89 7.83
C CYS A 30 -13.00 -34.10 6.75
N SER A 31 -13.35 -35.37 6.59
CA SER A 31 -14.54 -35.83 5.87
C SER A 31 -15.78 -35.57 6.72
N ARG A 32 -16.72 -34.74 6.23
CA ARG A 32 -18.19 -34.89 6.31
C ARG A 32 -18.87 -33.53 6.19
N CYS A 33 -19.56 -33.31 5.07
CA CYS A 33 -20.96 -32.89 5.01
C CYS A 33 -21.37 -32.78 3.54
N ALA A 34 -21.98 -33.83 3.03
CA ALA A 34 -22.68 -33.85 1.75
C ALA A 34 -24.19 -33.76 1.99
N ALA A 35 -24.87 -33.19 1.00
CA ALA A 35 -26.31 -33.11 0.77
C ALA A 35 -27.09 -32.04 1.55
N VAL A 36 -27.54 -30.99 0.84
CA VAL A 36 -28.94 -30.83 0.40
C VAL A 36 -28.93 -29.97 -0.87
N GLY A 37 -29.41 -30.50 -1.98
CA GLY A 37 -29.66 -29.75 -3.20
C GLY A 37 -31.03 -29.09 -3.16
N TRP A 38 -31.17 -27.88 -3.67
CA TRP A 38 -32.46 -27.27 -4.03
C TRP A 38 -32.30 -26.48 -5.32
N ALA A 39 -32.99 -26.93 -6.36
CA ALA A 39 -33.18 -26.22 -7.61
C ALA A 39 -34.24 -25.13 -7.43
N GLY A 40 -34.01 -23.94 -7.98
CA GLY A 40 -34.94 -22.82 -7.88
C GLY A 40 -34.55 -21.65 -8.76
N SER A 41 -34.75 -21.81 -10.07
CA SER A 41 -34.89 -20.70 -11.02
C SER A 41 -35.95 -19.72 -10.52
N LEU A 42 -35.72 -18.40 -10.67
CA LEU A 42 -36.73 -17.43 -11.13
C LEU A 42 -36.07 -16.03 -11.24
N ALA A 43 -35.95 -15.57 -12.48
CA ALA A 43 -35.55 -14.22 -12.85
C ALA A 43 -36.60 -13.19 -12.39
N ARG A 44 -36.14 -12.05 -11.86
CA ARG A 44 -36.98 -10.89 -11.53
C ARG A 44 -36.96 -9.89 -12.70
N PRO A 45 -38.11 -9.49 -13.27
CA PRO A 45 -38.16 -8.42 -14.27
C PRO A 45 -38.29 -7.03 -13.63
N LEU A 46 -37.73 -6.06 -14.36
CA LEU A 46 -37.78 -4.61 -14.14
C LEU A 46 -39.22 -4.08 -14.24
N LEU A 47 -39.66 -3.30 -13.25
CA LEU A 47 -40.93 -2.57 -13.26
C LEU A 47 -40.69 -1.12 -13.67
N ALA A 48 -41.27 -0.75 -14.81
CA ALA A 48 -41.36 0.62 -15.32
C ALA A 48 -42.46 1.40 -14.58
N MET A 49 -42.21 2.68 -14.33
CA MET A 49 -43.16 3.61 -13.72
C MET A 49 -44.14 4.18 -14.75
N PRO A 50 -45.46 4.27 -14.47
CA PRO A 50 -46.42 4.95 -15.32
C PRO A 50 -46.60 6.43 -14.93
N THR A 51 -46.78 7.27 -15.95
CA THR A 51 -47.20 8.67 -15.87
C THR A 51 -48.70 8.79 -15.58
N PRO A 52 -49.16 9.77 -14.78
CA PRO A 52 -50.58 9.95 -14.55
C PRO A 52 -51.24 10.78 -15.66
N SER A 53 -52.30 10.19 -16.21
CA SER A 53 -53.24 10.80 -17.14
C SER A 53 -54.36 11.55 -16.42
N ASN A 54 -54.78 12.64 -17.05
CA ASN A 54 -55.78 13.59 -16.64
C ASN A 54 -57.20 13.00 -16.80
N GLN A 55 -58.04 13.03 -15.77
CA GLN A 55 -59.48 12.79 -15.91
C GLN A 55 -60.31 13.79 -15.11
N SER A 56 -61.31 14.32 -15.79
CA SER A 56 -62.23 15.36 -15.36
C SER A 56 -63.45 14.80 -14.62
N ALA A 57 -63.86 15.56 -13.60
CA ALA A 57 -65.22 16.01 -13.33
C ALA A 57 -66.39 15.02 -13.32
N ALA A 58 -66.96 14.80 -12.12
CA ALA A 58 -68.41 14.84 -11.91
C ALA A 58 -68.77 15.07 -10.43
N GLY A 59 -69.64 16.05 -10.19
CA GLY A 59 -70.62 16.05 -9.10
C GLY A 59 -70.20 16.66 -7.75
N THR A 60 -70.79 17.81 -7.39
CA THR A 60 -71.91 17.86 -6.42
C THR A 60 -72.16 19.31 -5.98
N LEU A 61 -73.43 19.71 -6.08
CA LEU A 61 -74.00 21.00 -5.68
C LEU A 61 -74.08 21.17 -4.15
N ALA A 62 -74.13 22.45 -3.74
CA ALA A 62 -74.53 22.98 -2.43
C ALA A 62 -73.41 22.95 -1.35
N VAL A 63 -73.14 23.97 -0.54
CA VAL A 63 -73.98 25.01 0.06
C VAL A 63 -73.10 26.25 0.31
N HIS A 64 -73.53 27.44 -0.12
CA HIS A 64 -72.89 28.70 0.26
C HIS A 64 -73.15 29.00 1.74
N ARG A 65 -72.18 28.67 2.61
CA ARG A 65 -72.11 29.21 3.97
C ARG A 65 -71.27 30.49 3.90
N ALA A 66 -71.90 31.62 4.19
CA ALA A 66 -71.23 32.91 4.34
C ALA A 66 -70.23 32.82 5.51
N ALA A 67 -68.96 32.62 5.20
CA ALA A 67 -67.85 32.81 6.12
C ALA A 67 -67.46 34.29 6.04
N SER A 68 -67.60 34.98 7.17
CA SER A 68 -67.08 36.32 7.41
C SER A 68 -65.60 36.40 7.01
N SER A 69 -65.30 37.23 6.01
CA SER A 69 -63.93 37.56 5.62
C SER A 69 -63.31 38.47 6.67
N GLU A 70 -62.61 37.89 7.65
CA GLU A 70 -61.57 38.64 8.33
C GLU A 70 -60.44 38.90 7.32
N PRO A 71 -60.02 40.16 7.12
CA PRO A 71 -58.90 40.45 6.23
C PRO A 71 -57.64 39.77 6.79
N PRO A 72 -56.83 39.07 5.96
CA PRO A 72 -55.57 38.53 6.42
C PRO A 72 -54.73 39.69 6.95
N VAL A 73 -54.35 39.63 8.23
CA VAL A 73 -53.37 40.56 8.80
C VAL A 73 -52.12 40.43 7.94
N ALA A 74 -51.85 41.46 7.13
CA ALA A 74 -50.68 41.52 6.29
C ALA A 74 -49.45 41.52 7.19
N THR A 75 -48.91 40.32 7.45
CA THR A 75 -47.60 40.17 8.08
C THR A 75 -46.63 40.90 7.16
N ARG A 76 -46.17 42.10 7.58
CA ARG A 76 -45.10 42.83 6.88
C ARG A 76 -43.93 41.87 6.76
N ARG A 77 -43.75 41.30 5.57
CA ARG A 77 -42.53 40.56 5.25
C ARG A 77 -41.42 41.60 5.27
N ARG A 78 -40.53 41.50 6.25
CA ARG A 78 -39.32 42.34 6.31
C ARG A 78 -38.52 42.02 5.04
N ALA A 79 -38.44 42.97 4.12
CA ALA A 79 -37.60 42.85 2.95
C ALA A 79 -36.16 43.12 3.40
N PHE A 80 -35.25 42.21 3.05
CA PHE A 80 -33.82 42.34 3.32
C PHE A 80 -33.26 43.50 2.49
N THR A 81 -32.46 44.37 3.11
CA THR A 81 -31.77 45.44 2.38
C THR A 81 -30.56 44.88 1.64
N LEU A 82 -30.19 45.52 0.52
CA LEU A 82 -28.98 45.16 -0.24
C LEU A 82 -27.74 45.11 0.66
N VAL A 83 -27.62 46.06 1.59
CA VAL A 83 -26.49 46.18 2.51
C VAL A 83 -26.43 44.99 3.47
N GLU A 84 -27.55 44.58 4.06
CA GLU A 84 -27.58 43.41 4.95
C GLU A 84 -27.16 42.13 4.21
N LEU A 85 -27.59 41.95 2.95
CA LEU A 85 -27.19 40.80 2.14
C LEU A 85 -25.68 40.83 1.84
N LEU A 86 -25.15 41.99 1.44
CA LEU A 86 -23.73 42.17 1.13
C LEU A 86 -22.84 41.89 2.35
N VAL A 87 -23.23 42.35 3.55
CA VAL A 87 -22.48 42.07 4.78
C VAL A 87 -22.47 40.58 5.11
N VAL A 88 -23.61 39.90 4.97
CA VAL A 88 -23.70 38.47 5.26
C VAL A 88 -22.82 37.64 4.32
N ILE A 89 -22.87 37.91 3.00
CA ILE A 89 -22.01 37.19 2.06
C ILE A 89 -20.53 37.53 2.26
N ALA A 90 -20.20 38.76 2.68
CA ALA A 90 -18.83 39.14 3.01
C ALA A 90 -18.31 38.37 4.23
N ILE A 91 -19.10 38.27 5.29
CA ILE A 91 -18.73 37.49 6.49
C ILE A 91 -18.60 36.01 6.15
N ILE A 92 -19.56 35.41 5.43
CA ILE A 92 -19.47 34.00 5.00
C ILE A 92 -18.25 33.79 4.12
N GLY A 93 -17.97 34.70 3.18
CA GLY A 93 -16.81 34.65 2.31
C GLY A 93 -15.49 34.65 3.09
N VAL A 94 -15.35 35.52 4.10
CA VAL A 94 -14.18 35.55 4.99
C VAL A 94 -14.07 34.25 5.81
N LEU A 95 -15.16 33.78 6.40
CA LEU A 95 -15.16 32.54 7.18
C LEU A 95 -14.77 31.33 6.33
N VAL A 96 -15.38 31.16 5.15
CA VAL A 96 -15.05 30.06 4.23
C VAL A 96 -13.61 30.17 3.72
N GLY A 97 -13.15 31.39 3.42
CA GLY A 97 -11.78 31.65 2.98
C GLY A 97 -10.73 31.22 4.02
N LEU A 98 -11.02 31.39 5.31
CA LEU A 98 -10.13 30.96 6.39
C LEU A 98 -10.27 29.46 6.74
N LEU A 99 -11.45 28.87 6.55
CA LEU A 99 -11.72 27.47 6.90
C LEU A 99 -11.25 26.46 5.84
N LEU A 100 -11.29 26.82 4.55
CA LEU A 100 -10.96 25.87 3.48
C LEU A 100 -9.52 25.34 3.55
N PRO A 101 -8.47 26.17 3.73
CA PRO A 101 -7.10 25.68 3.88
C PRO A 101 -6.94 24.78 5.11
N ALA A 102 -7.60 25.14 6.22
CA ALA A 102 -7.53 24.39 7.47
C ALA A 102 -8.14 22.99 7.33
N VAL A 103 -9.28 22.85 6.64
CA VAL A 103 -9.92 21.54 6.42
C VAL A 103 -9.03 20.63 5.58
N GLN A 104 -8.35 21.16 4.55
CA GLN A 104 -7.46 20.33 3.72
C GLN A 104 -6.22 19.89 4.48
N ALA A 105 -5.59 20.79 5.24
CA ALA A 105 -4.46 20.45 6.10
C ALA A 105 -4.83 19.38 7.14
N ALA A 106 -6.00 19.49 7.76
CA ALA A 106 -6.49 18.50 8.72
C ALA A 106 -6.71 17.12 8.06
N ARG A 107 -7.31 17.07 6.87
CA ARG A 107 -7.51 15.82 6.12
C ARG A 107 -6.18 15.15 5.78
N GLU A 108 -5.19 15.95 5.38
CA GLU A 108 -3.87 15.42 5.06
C GLU A 108 -3.14 14.89 6.28
N ALA A 109 -3.23 15.59 7.42
CA ALA A 109 -2.70 15.07 8.68
C ALA A 109 -3.33 13.71 9.06
N MET A 110 -4.64 13.54 8.84
CA MET A 110 -5.31 12.24 9.06
C MET A 110 -4.83 11.15 8.11
N ARG A 111 -4.60 11.48 6.83
CA ARG A 111 -4.05 10.53 5.86
C ARG A 111 -2.64 10.10 6.23
N ARG A 112 -1.78 11.04 6.63
CA ARG A 112 -0.43 10.74 7.16
C ARG A 112 -0.47 9.86 8.39
N ALA A 113 -1.33 10.16 9.36
CA ALA A 113 -1.52 9.31 10.54
C ALA A 113 -1.99 7.89 10.17
N SER A 114 -2.75 7.74 9.09
CA SER A 114 -3.14 6.43 8.57
C SER A 114 -1.95 5.66 7.96
N CYS A 115 -1.10 6.31 7.16
CA CYS A 115 0.12 5.66 6.63
C CYS A 115 1.12 5.32 7.75
N GLN A 116 1.21 6.18 8.78
CA GLN A 116 1.96 5.87 10.00
C GLN A 116 1.44 4.61 10.70
N ASN A 117 0.13 4.48 10.88
CA ASN A 117 -0.47 3.30 11.50
C ASN A 117 -0.30 2.03 10.65
N ASN A 118 -0.35 2.14 9.33
CA ASN A 118 -0.04 1.04 8.42
C ASN A 118 1.41 0.56 8.62
N LEU A 119 2.38 1.48 8.62
CA LEU A 119 3.78 1.15 8.86
C LEU A 119 4.02 0.57 10.26
N HIS A 120 3.28 1.02 11.28
CA HIS A 120 3.33 0.37 12.60
C HIS A 120 2.81 -1.07 12.58
N GLN A 121 1.75 -1.37 11.81
CA GLN A 121 1.30 -2.76 11.64
C GLN A 121 2.36 -3.59 10.92
N VAL A 122 2.99 -3.04 9.87
CA VAL A 122 4.12 -3.68 9.17
C VAL A 122 5.31 -3.89 10.12
N ALA A 123 5.61 -2.93 10.98
CA ALA A 123 6.67 -3.04 11.99
C ALA A 123 6.44 -4.21 12.93
N LEU A 124 5.24 -4.29 13.52
CA LEU A 124 4.85 -5.39 14.40
C LEU A 124 4.94 -6.73 13.68
N ALA A 125 4.49 -6.80 12.43
CA ALA A 125 4.57 -8.01 11.64
C ALA A 125 6.02 -8.44 11.36
N LEU A 126 6.91 -7.50 11.01
CA LEU A 126 8.33 -7.75 10.80
C LEU A 126 9.02 -8.22 12.08
N HIS A 127 8.70 -7.61 13.23
CA HIS A 127 9.25 -8.02 14.53
C HIS A 127 8.72 -9.38 14.99
N ASN A 128 7.44 -9.68 14.75
CA ASN A 128 6.87 -10.99 15.01
C ASN A 128 7.48 -12.07 14.11
N TYR A 129 7.70 -11.76 12.82
CA TYR A 129 8.44 -12.63 11.91
C TYR A 129 9.86 -12.87 12.43
N HIS A 130 10.56 -11.81 12.83
CA HIS A 130 11.90 -11.93 13.41
C HIS A 130 11.90 -12.76 14.70
N SER A 131 10.90 -12.61 15.57
CA SER A 131 10.75 -13.42 16.78
C SER A 131 10.60 -14.91 16.46
N ALA A 132 9.81 -15.25 15.43
CA ALA A 132 9.59 -16.62 15.00
C ALA A 132 10.77 -17.24 14.22
N MET A 133 11.44 -16.45 13.37
CA MET A 133 12.46 -16.93 12.42
C MET A 133 13.90 -16.57 12.82
N SER A 134 14.08 -15.82 13.92
CA SER A 134 15.36 -15.24 14.39
C SER A 134 16.06 -14.32 13.37
N ARG A 135 15.35 -13.90 12.32
CA ARG A 135 15.81 -13.04 11.23
C ARG A 135 14.60 -12.34 10.61
N PHE A 136 14.82 -11.16 10.05
CA PHE A 136 13.87 -10.49 9.15
C PHE A 136 13.75 -11.25 7.83
N PRO A 137 12.63 -11.10 7.10
CA PRO A 137 12.49 -11.71 5.79
C PRO A 137 13.55 -11.16 4.83
N PRO A 138 14.01 -11.95 3.84
CA PRO A 138 14.75 -11.40 2.71
C PRO A 138 13.87 -10.38 1.98
N GLY A 139 14.49 -9.35 1.39
CA GLY A 139 13.79 -8.35 0.59
C GLY A 139 13.04 -9.00 -0.56
N ALA A 140 13.71 -9.91 -1.26
CA ALA A 140 13.11 -10.77 -2.26
C ALA A 140 13.88 -12.09 -2.38
N ILE A 141 13.23 -13.13 -2.91
CA ILE A 141 13.88 -14.42 -3.19
C ILE A 141 13.84 -14.76 -4.68
N GLU A 142 14.91 -15.37 -5.18
CA GLU A 142 15.02 -15.92 -6.54
C GLU A 142 14.53 -14.91 -7.61
N VAL A 143 15.07 -13.69 -7.56
CA VAL A 143 14.71 -12.60 -8.48
C VAL A 143 15.15 -12.92 -9.92
N ARG A 144 14.28 -12.67 -10.91
CA ARG A 144 14.43 -13.23 -12.27
C ARG A 144 15.53 -12.66 -13.16
N PRO A 145 16.12 -11.48 -12.92
CA PRO A 145 17.39 -11.12 -13.56
C PRO A 145 18.56 -11.99 -13.10
N GLN A 146 18.50 -12.57 -11.89
CA GLN A 146 19.58 -13.32 -11.25
C GLN A 146 19.37 -14.83 -11.33
N VAL A 147 18.11 -15.28 -11.24
CA VAL A 147 17.72 -16.69 -11.28
C VAL A 147 16.66 -16.87 -12.36
N ALA A 148 17.03 -17.49 -13.48
CA ALA A 148 16.10 -17.74 -14.58
C ALA A 148 14.91 -18.59 -14.09
N GLY A 149 13.69 -18.07 -14.25
CA GLY A 149 12.47 -18.73 -13.75
C GLY A 149 12.33 -18.74 -12.23
N GLY A 150 13.12 -17.94 -11.51
CA GLY A 150 13.08 -17.84 -10.06
C GLY A 150 11.73 -17.35 -9.54
N LYS A 151 11.44 -17.67 -8.27
CA LYS A 151 10.13 -17.42 -7.67
C LYS A 151 9.72 -15.94 -7.62
N GLN A 152 10.66 -15.04 -7.32
CA GLN A 152 10.47 -13.60 -7.24
C GLN A 152 9.39 -13.16 -6.22
N PHE A 153 9.39 -13.76 -5.02
CA PHE A 153 8.53 -13.28 -3.92
C PHE A 153 9.16 -12.12 -3.17
N ALA A 154 8.35 -11.13 -2.82
CA ALA A 154 8.70 -10.01 -1.94
C ALA A 154 8.69 -10.37 -0.45
N TRP A 155 9.44 -9.61 0.35
CA TRP A 155 9.40 -9.59 1.82
C TRP A 155 7.97 -9.53 2.37
N SER A 156 7.12 -8.72 1.73
CA SER A 156 5.73 -8.46 2.11
C SER A 156 4.83 -9.68 1.98
N ALA A 157 5.19 -10.67 1.15
CA ALA A 157 4.47 -11.93 1.07
C ALA A 157 4.74 -12.85 2.29
N PHE A 158 5.93 -12.74 2.90
CA PHE A 158 6.31 -13.59 4.03
C PHE A 158 5.78 -13.09 5.38
N VAL A 159 5.46 -11.80 5.48
CA VAL A 159 4.95 -11.20 6.72
C VAL A 159 3.43 -11.24 6.85
N LEU A 160 2.70 -11.67 5.80
CA LEU A 160 1.23 -11.74 5.79
C LEU A 160 0.63 -12.46 7.01
N PRO A 161 1.11 -13.64 7.47
CA PRO A 161 0.56 -14.28 8.67
C PRO A 161 0.66 -13.44 9.93
N TYR A 162 1.65 -12.54 9.99
CA TYR A 162 1.90 -11.63 11.11
C TYR A 162 1.21 -10.27 10.94
N LEU A 163 0.54 -10.04 9.81
CA LEU A 163 -0.33 -8.90 9.50
C LEU A 163 -1.82 -9.25 9.59
N GLU A 164 -2.18 -10.31 10.31
CA GLU A 164 -3.56 -10.83 10.36
C GLU A 164 -4.12 -11.20 8.97
N GLN A 165 -3.24 -11.60 8.05
CA GLN A 165 -3.58 -12.07 6.69
C GLN A 165 -3.26 -13.56 6.50
N SER A 166 -3.42 -14.38 7.54
CA SER A 166 -3.11 -15.83 7.50
C SER A 166 -3.92 -16.57 6.43
N SER A 167 -5.20 -16.24 6.24
CA SER A 167 -6.04 -16.85 5.21
C SER A 167 -5.59 -16.54 3.78
N LEU A 168 -4.96 -15.38 3.57
CA LEU A 168 -4.36 -15.03 2.28
C LEU A 168 -3.02 -15.75 2.09
N ALA A 169 -2.19 -15.82 3.13
CA ALA A 169 -0.91 -16.51 3.09
C ALA A 169 -1.05 -18.01 2.77
N GLU A 170 -2.10 -18.67 3.32
CA GLU A 170 -2.40 -20.09 3.05
C GLU A 170 -2.80 -20.37 1.60
N GLN A 171 -3.23 -19.35 0.83
CA GLN A 171 -3.57 -19.49 -0.59
C GLN A 171 -2.35 -19.42 -1.51
N ILE A 172 -1.18 -19.06 -0.98
CA ILE A 172 0.05 -18.89 -1.77
C ILE A 172 0.85 -20.19 -1.73
N ASP A 173 1.12 -20.76 -2.91
CA ASP A 173 2.11 -21.81 -3.07
C ASP A 173 3.49 -21.17 -3.28
N TYR A 174 4.28 -21.10 -2.21
CA TYR A 174 5.64 -20.55 -2.21
C TYR A 174 6.66 -21.46 -2.95
N SER A 175 6.27 -22.65 -3.40
CA SER A 175 7.13 -23.49 -4.24
C SER A 175 7.11 -23.07 -5.71
N LEU A 176 6.08 -22.33 -6.13
CA LEU A 176 5.88 -21.83 -7.47
C LEU A 176 6.22 -20.33 -7.55
N PRO A 177 6.44 -19.78 -8.75
CA PRO A 177 6.65 -18.35 -8.89
C PRO A 177 5.43 -17.51 -8.50
N PHE A 178 5.66 -16.25 -8.10
CA PHE A 178 4.59 -15.38 -7.57
C PHE A 178 3.45 -15.12 -8.55
N ASP A 179 3.74 -15.14 -9.86
CA ASP A 179 2.83 -14.90 -10.98
C ASP A 179 2.33 -16.21 -11.63
N ASP A 180 2.61 -17.36 -11.01
CA ASP A 180 2.05 -18.63 -11.45
C ASP A 180 0.51 -18.60 -11.40
N PRO A 181 -0.21 -19.21 -12.37
CA PRO A 181 -1.67 -19.27 -12.36
C PRO A 181 -2.29 -19.78 -11.05
N VAL A 182 -1.59 -20.66 -10.31
CA VAL A 182 -2.01 -21.13 -8.98
C VAL A 182 -2.10 -19.98 -7.98
N ASN A 183 -1.13 -19.05 -8.02
CA ASN A 183 -1.01 -17.92 -7.11
C ASN A 183 -1.84 -16.70 -7.56
N ALA A 184 -2.37 -16.70 -8.78
CA ALA A 184 -3.02 -15.54 -9.39
C ALA A 184 -4.17 -14.96 -8.54
N ALA A 185 -5.00 -15.80 -7.93
CA ALA A 185 -6.12 -15.33 -7.10
C ALA A 185 -5.64 -14.61 -5.83
N ALA A 186 -4.67 -15.20 -5.12
CA ALA A 186 -4.07 -14.61 -3.93
C ALA A 186 -3.37 -13.29 -4.29
N ALA A 187 -2.55 -13.31 -5.34
CA ALA A 187 -1.79 -12.17 -5.83
C ALA A 187 -2.66 -10.95 -6.21
N GLN A 188 -3.93 -11.14 -6.60
CA GLN A 188 -4.88 -10.07 -6.92
C GLN A 188 -5.55 -9.41 -5.70
N THR A 189 -5.33 -9.95 -4.50
CA THR A 189 -5.98 -9.47 -3.28
C THR A 189 -5.35 -8.16 -2.82
N GLY A 190 -6.19 -7.14 -2.60
CA GLY A 190 -5.74 -5.87 -2.04
C GLY A 190 -5.59 -5.94 -0.53
N VAL A 191 -4.38 -5.69 -0.01
CA VAL A 191 -4.10 -5.67 1.42
C VAL A 191 -4.09 -4.23 1.89
N LYS A 192 -5.11 -3.81 2.66
CA LYS A 192 -5.30 -2.41 3.08
C LYS A 192 -4.10 -1.84 3.85
N ALA A 193 -3.43 -2.66 4.65
CA ALA A 193 -2.24 -2.26 5.40
C ALA A 193 -1.05 -1.87 4.50
N TYR A 194 -1.09 -2.23 3.21
CA TYR A 194 -0.08 -1.85 2.23
C TYR A 194 -0.45 -0.64 1.38
N LEU A 195 -1.61 -0.01 1.62
CA LEU A 195 -2.11 1.09 0.79
C LEU A 195 -2.08 2.40 1.56
N CYS A 196 -1.44 3.42 0.98
CA CYS A 196 -1.47 4.76 1.53
C CYS A 196 -2.71 5.52 1.01
N PRO A 197 -3.56 6.13 1.86
CA PRO A 197 -4.78 6.77 1.42
C PRO A 197 -4.56 8.11 0.71
N SER A 198 -3.33 8.63 0.67
CA SER A 198 -2.97 9.77 -0.18
C SER A 198 -2.65 9.36 -1.61
N THR A 199 -2.35 8.08 -1.87
CA THR A 199 -2.11 7.60 -3.23
C THR A 199 -3.42 7.60 -4.03
N PRO A 200 -3.51 8.37 -5.13
CA PRO A 200 -4.72 8.42 -5.94
C PRO A 200 -4.87 7.11 -6.73
N ARG A 201 -5.72 6.20 -6.23
CA ARG A 201 -5.91 4.88 -6.83
C ARG A 201 -7.41 4.53 -6.95
N PRO A 202 -7.89 4.11 -8.13
CA PRO A 202 -9.30 3.77 -8.33
C PRO A 202 -9.67 2.39 -7.75
N GLU A 203 -8.73 1.46 -7.71
CA GLU A 203 -8.90 0.10 -7.19
C GLU A 203 -7.64 -0.34 -6.43
N PRO A 204 -7.66 -1.29 -5.48
CA PRO A 204 -6.49 -1.66 -4.68
C PRO A 204 -5.47 -2.54 -5.44
N ARG A 205 -5.28 -2.27 -6.74
CA ARG A 205 -4.46 -3.07 -7.65
C ARG A 205 -3.49 -2.23 -8.47
N ARG A 206 -2.44 -2.88 -8.97
CA ARG A 206 -1.43 -2.37 -9.89
C ARG A 206 -1.05 -3.50 -10.85
N GLY A 207 -1.12 -3.25 -12.16
CA GLY A 207 -0.81 -4.29 -13.15
C GLY A 207 -1.66 -5.56 -13.01
N GLY A 208 -2.89 -5.44 -12.51
CA GLY A 208 -3.78 -6.56 -12.22
C GLY A 208 -3.55 -7.24 -10.86
N LEU A 209 -2.42 -7.02 -10.18
CA LEU A 209 -2.12 -7.60 -8.87
C LEU A 209 -2.44 -6.63 -7.74
N GLY A 210 -2.52 -7.14 -6.50
CA GLY A 210 -2.71 -6.32 -5.30
C GLY A 210 -1.57 -5.32 -5.15
N ALA A 211 -1.93 -4.05 -4.99
CA ALA A 211 -0.95 -2.98 -4.90
C ALA A 211 -0.26 -2.92 -3.52
N THR A 212 0.94 -2.34 -3.50
CA THR A 212 1.59 -1.80 -2.31
C THR A 212 2.05 -0.38 -2.61
N ASP A 213 1.98 0.49 -1.60
CA ASP A 213 2.58 1.81 -1.60
C ASP A 213 3.76 1.87 -0.61
N TYR A 214 4.26 0.70 -0.18
CA TYR A 214 5.45 0.56 0.66
C TYR A 214 6.46 -0.37 0.00
N GLY A 215 7.70 0.10 -0.08
CA GLY A 215 8.84 -0.60 -0.66
C GLY A 215 9.90 -0.89 0.38
N GLY A 216 10.63 -1.99 0.18
CA GLY A 216 11.76 -2.36 1.02
C GLY A 216 13.05 -1.63 0.61
N VAL A 217 13.82 -1.15 1.58
CA VAL A 217 15.09 -0.47 1.31
C VAL A 217 16.21 -1.48 1.06
N TYR A 218 16.63 -1.57 -0.20
CA TYR A 218 17.72 -2.44 -0.67
C TYR A 218 19.11 -1.82 -0.39
N GLY A 219 19.17 -0.50 -0.27
CA GLY A 219 20.37 0.27 0.07
C GLY A 219 20.26 1.70 -0.43
N GLU A 220 21.39 2.29 -0.77
CA GLU A 220 21.48 3.63 -1.35
C GLU A 220 22.53 3.67 -2.46
N ARG A 221 22.32 4.60 -3.40
CA ARG A 221 23.18 4.89 -4.53
C ARG A 221 23.47 6.39 -4.65
N ILE A 222 23.39 7.10 -3.53
CA ILE A 222 23.63 8.54 -3.35
C ILE A 222 25.13 8.77 -3.21
N VAL A 223 25.76 8.10 -2.23
CA VAL A 223 27.18 8.26 -1.90
C VAL A 223 28.00 7.03 -2.32
N THR A 224 27.38 5.86 -2.43
CA THR A 224 28.06 4.64 -2.90
C THR A 224 27.44 4.04 -4.15
N THR A 225 28.06 2.96 -4.66
CA THR A 225 27.54 2.20 -5.80
C THR A 225 26.55 1.09 -5.38
N ASN A 226 26.25 0.97 -4.09
CA ASN A 226 25.42 -0.10 -3.52
C ASN A 226 25.85 -1.54 -3.87
N ASN A 227 27.15 -1.77 -4.09
CA ASN A 227 27.67 -3.08 -4.47
C ASN A 227 28.89 -3.45 -3.60
N PRO A 228 28.73 -4.35 -2.60
CA PRO A 228 27.53 -5.15 -2.29
C PRO A 228 26.40 -4.31 -1.65
N PRO A 229 25.14 -4.81 -1.66
CA PRO A 229 24.00 -4.06 -1.14
C PRO A 229 24.03 -3.88 0.37
N ARG A 230 23.68 -2.67 0.81
CA ARG A 230 23.84 -2.23 2.22
C ARG A 230 22.54 -2.00 2.99
N GLY A 231 21.37 -2.06 2.34
CA GLY A 231 20.08 -1.91 3.01
C GLY A 231 19.65 -3.15 3.80
N MET A 232 18.47 -3.09 4.42
CA MET A 232 17.94 -4.21 5.20
C MET A 232 17.14 -5.22 4.37
N MET A 233 16.53 -4.78 3.28
CA MET A 233 15.70 -5.62 2.42
C MET A 233 16.47 -6.05 1.18
N ILE A 234 17.45 -6.95 1.37
CA ILE A 234 18.31 -7.45 0.28
C ILE A 234 17.83 -8.79 -0.30
N HIS A 235 18.27 -9.11 -1.51
CA HIS A 235 17.90 -10.34 -2.21
C HIS A 235 18.54 -11.57 -1.56
N ASP A 236 17.77 -12.66 -1.48
CA ASP A 236 18.21 -14.02 -1.14
C ASP A 236 18.95 -14.16 0.20
N ARG A 237 18.88 -13.14 1.06
CA ARG A 237 19.56 -13.12 2.36
C ARG A 237 18.66 -12.53 3.43
N ALA A 238 18.33 -13.36 4.40
CA ALA A 238 17.68 -12.96 5.64
C ALA A 238 18.72 -12.38 6.62
N LEU A 239 18.50 -11.14 7.05
CA LEU A 239 19.33 -10.40 8.01
C LEU A 239 18.62 -10.34 9.38
N GLY A 240 19.38 -10.18 10.46
CA GLY A 240 18.81 -9.97 11.81
C GLY A 240 19.35 -8.69 12.44
N PHE A 241 18.90 -8.37 13.66
CA PHE A 241 19.38 -7.19 14.39
C PHE A 241 20.92 -7.11 14.51
N ARG A 242 21.60 -8.25 14.63
CA ARG A 242 23.07 -8.30 14.70
C ARG A 242 23.78 -7.80 13.45
N ASP A 243 23.07 -7.73 12.32
CA ASP A 243 23.63 -7.26 11.05
C ASP A 243 23.45 -5.74 10.88
N ILE A 244 22.80 -5.06 11.84
CA ILE A 244 22.54 -3.61 11.87
C ILE A 244 23.59 -2.94 12.77
N LEU A 245 24.73 -2.57 12.19
CA LEU A 245 25.86 -1.99 12.89
C LEU A 245 25.70 -0.48 13.14
N ASP A 246 24.87 0.20 12.35
CA ASP A 246 24.64 1.65 12.47
C ASP A 246 23.56 2.00 13.51
N GLY A 247 22.95 0.97 14.11
CA GLY A 247 21.89 1.09 15.12
C GLY A 247 20.49 1.00 14.51
N SER A 248 19.62 0.22 15.15
CA SER A 248 18.26 -0.06 14.64
C SER A 248 17.36 1.17 14.52
N SER A 249 17.62 2.22 15.29
CA SER A 249 16.91 3.50 15.24
C SER A 249 17.37 4.44 14.13
N HIS A 250 18.46 4.09 13.43
CA HIS A 250 19.07 4.88 12.35
C HIS A 250 19.16 4.09 11.03
N THR A 251 18.46 2.96 10.92
CA THR A 251 18.40 2.18 9.69
C THR A 251 16.95 2.02 9.26
N ILE A 252 16.62 2.54 8.08
CA ILE A 252 15.31 2.41 7.45
C ILE A 252 15.20 1.00 6.84
N MET A 253 14.07 0.35 7.08
CA MET A 253 13.76 -0.97 6.50
C MET A 253 12.74 -0.88 5.37
N VAL A 254 11.68 -0.10 5.59
CA VAL A 254 10.53 0.02 4.69
C VAL A 254 10.14 1.49 4.66
N THR A 255 9.65 1.96 3.53
CA THR A 255 9.27 3.35 3.33
C THR A 255 8.18 3.43 2.26
N GLU A 256 7.52 4.57 2.19
CA GLU A 256 6.58 4.85 1.11
C GLU A 256 7.27 4.80 -0.27
N ASP A 257 6.67 4.02 -1.14
CA ASP A 257 7.00 3.81 -2.55
C ASP A 257 5.67 3.78 -3.32
N ALA A 258 5.06 4.96 -3.43
CA ALA A 258 3.73 5.11 -3.97
C ALA A 258 3.74 5.14 -5.51
N ASP A 259 2.76 4.43 -6.09
CA ASP A 259 2.41 4.47 -7.52
C ASP A 259 3.53 4.07 -8.51
N PHE A 260 4.53 3.31 -8.07
CA PHE A 260 5.54 2.75 -8.98
C PHE A 260 4.98 1.57 -9.81
N PRO A 261 5.42 1.35 -11.07
CA PRO A 261 4.94 0.22 -11.90
C PRO A 261 5.03 -1.15 -11.24
N ASP A 262 6.13 -1.42 -10.52
CA ASP A 262 6.39 -2.68 -9.80
C ASP A 262 5.83 -2.70 -8.36
N GLY A 263 5.01 -1.70 -7.98
CA GLY A 263 4.38 -1.57 -6.66
C GLY A 263 3.26 -2.58 -6.40
N GLN A 264 3.60 -3.87 -6.39
CA GLN A 264 2.69 -4.99 -6.11
C GLN A 264 3.23 -5.76 -4.91
N TRP A 265 2.39 -6.04 -3.90
CA TRP A 265 2.89 -6.52 -2.60
C TRP A 265 3.54 -7.91 -2.67
N ILE A 266 3.22 -8.73 -3.67
CA ILE A 266 3.75 -10.09 -3.78
C ILE A 266 5.02 -10.16 -4.64
N ASN A 267 5.22 -9.18 -5.53
CA ASN A 267 6.29 -9.16 -6.51
C ASN A 267 7.59 -8.65 -5.88
N GLY A 268 8.64 -9.47 -5.89
CA GLY A 268 9.96 -9.16 -5.32
C GLY A 268 10.72 -7.98 -5.95
N ARG A 269 10.09 -7.21 -6.85
CA ARG A 269 10.62 -5.95 -7.39
C ARG A 269 10.15 -4.71 -6.61
N ASN A 270 9.35 -4.88 -5.55
CA ASN A 270 8.94 -3.81 -4.63
C ASN A 270 10.06 -3.42 -3.64
N LEU A 271 11.28 -3.35 -4.15
CA LEU A 271 12.49 -2.96 -3.47
C LEU A 271 13.17 -1.87 -4.30
N PHE A 272 13.91 -1.00 -3.63
CA PHE A 272 14.68 0.02 -4.32
C PHE A 272 15.91 0.41 -3.51
N ASP A 273 16.89 0.97 -4.19
CA ASP A 273 18.04 1.63 -3.58
C ASP A 273 17.96 3.13 -3.79
N GLN A 274 17.94 3.87 -2.68
CA GLN A 274 17.66 5.29 -2.70
C GLN A 274 18.73 6.05 -3.50
N ALA A 275 18.34 6.85 -4.50
CA ALA A 275 19.29 7.60 -5.33
C ALA A 275 19.06 9.12 -5.34
N PHE A 276 17.82 9.57 -5.17
CA PHE A 276 17.43 10.99 -5.21
C PHE A 276 16.89 11.47 -3.86
N ALA A 277 16.54 12.75 -3.76
CA ALA A 277 15.77 13.22 -2.61
C ALA A 277 14.35 12.59 -2.63
N PRO A 278 13.68 12.44 -1.47
CA PRO A 278 12.31 11.93 -1.43
C PRO A 278 11.40 12.74 -2.35
N ASN A 279 10.54 12.07 -3.11
CA ASN A 279 9.65 12.68 -4.12
C ASN A 279 10.33 13.37 -5.32
N ALA A 280 11.67 13.33 -5.44
CA ALA A 280 12.40 14.00 -6.53
C ALA A 280 12.88 13.05 -7.65
N ALA A 281 12.73 11.73 -7.46
CA ALA A 281 13.20 10.74 -8.41
C ALA A 281 12.46 10.84 -9.77
N PRO A 282 13.16 10.65 -10.90
CA PRO A 282 12.55 10.63 -12.22
C PRO A 282 11.60 9.44 -12.38
N ALA A 283 10.74 9.47 -13.39
CA ALA A 283 9.69 8.47 -13.58
C ALA A 283 10.20 7.03 -13.81
N PHE A 284 11.43 6.86 -14.28
CA PHE A 284 12.04 5.55 -14.53
C PHE A 284 12.73 4.96 -13.28
N GLU A 285 13.03 5.78 -12.27
CA GLU A 285 13.73 5.35 -11.06
C GLU A 285 12.71 5.06 -9.97
N ASN A 286 12.90 3.93 -9.29
CA ASN A 286 12.15 3.63 -8.08
C ASN A 286 12.91 4.17 -6.87
N ASP A 287 12.22 4.89 -5.99
CA ASP A 287 12.80 5.62 -4.87
C ASP A 287 11.69 5.97 -3.87
N MET A 288 12.06 6.50 -2.71
CA MET A 288 11.10 7.05 -1.73
C MET A 288 10.13 8.04 -2.40
N ARG A 289 8.85 7.66 -2.45
CA ARG A 289 7.80 8.45 -3.09
C ARG A 289 6.49 8.36 -2.33
N SER A 290 5.86 9.50 -2.13
CA SER A 290 4.58 9.66 -1.47
C SER A 290 3.78 10.81 -2.08
N PHE A 291 2.46 10.75 -1.91
CA PHE A 291 1.55 11.85 -2.23
C PHE A 291 1.29 12.76 -1.02
N HIS A 292 1.97 12.49 0.10
CA HIS A 292 2.01 13.39 1.25
C HIS A 292 2.83 14.65 0.92
N PRO A 293 2.32 15.86 1.21
CA PRO A 293 3.11 17.08 1.04
C PRO A 293 4.35 17.09 1.92
N GLY A 294 5.50 17.38 1.32
CA GLY A 294 6.75 17.71 2.03
C GLY A 294 7.62 16.53 2.45
N GLY A 295 7.30 15.29 2.06
CA GLY A 295 8.09 14.14 2.48
C GLY A 295 7.41 12.78 2.35
N VAL A 296 7.98 11.78 3.04
CA VAL A 296 7.55 10.38 3.02
C VAL A 296 7.51 9.81 4.42
N MET A 297 6.61 8.87 4.68
CA MET A 297 6.62 8.06 5.90
C MET A 297 7.60 6.89 5.78
N THR A 298 8.43 6.70 6.79
CA THR A 298 9.46 5.64 6.83
C THR A 298 9.33 4.81 8.10
N LEU A 299 9.75 3.55 8.01
CA LEU A 299 9.83 2.58 9.08
C LEU A 299 11.29 2.20 9.34
N PHE A 300 11.72 2.39 10.58
CA PHE A 300 13.05 2.03 11.07
C PHE A 300 13.08 0.60 11.60
N ALA A 301 14.28 0.04 11.68
CA ALA A 301 14.47 -1.34 12.14
C ALA A 301 14.08 -1.57 13.60
N ASP A 302 14.11 -0.54 14.43
CA ASP A 302 13.61 -0.57 15.81
C ASP A 302 12.06 -0.60 15.91
N GLY A 303 11.36 -0.46 14.77
CA GLY A 303 9.90 -0.43 14.69
C GLY A 303 9.29 0.97 14.81
N SER A 304 10.11 2.00 15.01
CA SER A 304 9.66 3.39 14.99
C SER A 304 9.36 3.86 13.57
N THR A 305 8.34 4.70 13.43
CA THR A 305 7.97 5.29 12.14
C THR A 305 8.18 6.79 12.19
N ARG A 306 8.82 7.38 11.19
CA ARG A 306 9.10 8.83 11.16
C ARG A 306 8.74 9.39 9.79
N PHE A 307 8.47 10.70 9.76
CA PHE A 307 8.27 11.42 8.51
C PHE A 307 9.60 12.04 8.10
N ILE A 308 10.13 11.62 6.95
CA ILE A 308 11.35 12.18 6.37
C ILE A 308 10.95 13.27 5.40
N VAL A 309 11.47 14.48 5.61
CA VAL A 309 11.19 15.63 4.74
C VAL A 309 11.93 15.51 3.40
N ASP A 310 11.35 16.05 2.34
CA ASP A 310 11.95 16.03 1.00
C ASP A 310 13.23 16.90 0.87
N GLN A 311 13.47 17.80 1.84
CA GLN A 311 14.68 18.64 1.93
C GLN A 311 15.77 18.05 2.85
N ILE A 312 15.68 16.76 3.22
CA ILE A 312 16.70 16.12 4.05
C ILE A 312 18.09 16.19 3.38
N ASP A 313 19.13 16.32 4.20
CA ASP A 313 20.50 16.21 3.71
C ASP A 313 20.74 14.83 3.08
N MET A 314 21.34 14.83 1.89
CA MET A 314 21.49 13.60 1.10
C MET A 314 22.50 12.62 1.72
N GLU A 315 23.51 13.10 2.45
CA GLU A 315 24.45 12.20 3.16
C GLU A 315 23.75 11.55 4.36
N ILE A 316 22.92 12.30 5.09
CA ILE A 316 22.09 11.74 6.17
C ILE A 316 21.12 10.70 5.59
N LEU A 317 20.43 11.01 4.50
CA LEU A 317 19.51 10.07 3.86
C LEU A 317 20.21 8.78 3.41
N ALA A 318 21.41 8.91 2.83
CA ALA A 318 22.23 7.78 2.45
C ALA A 318 22.56 6.90 3.67
N ALA A 319 23.07 7.50 4.74
CA ALA A 319 23.38 6.81 5.98
C ALA A 319 22.20 6.01 6.53
N LEU A 320 21.01 6.63 6.55
CA LEU A 320 19.77 6.01 7.01
C LEU A 320 19.32 4.80 6.17
N CYS A 321 19.71 4.74 4.90
CA CYS A 321 19.39 3.64 4.00
C CYS A 321 20.39 2.48 4.09
N THR A 322 21.41 2.58 4.94
CA THR A 322 22.41 1.52 5.16
C THR A 322 22.28 0.90 6.55
N ARG A 323 22.65 -0.39 6.64
CA ARG A 323 22.72 -1.14 7.91
C ARG A 323 24.13 -1.15 8.50
N ASN A 324 25.15 -0.85 7.71
CA ASN A 324 26.56 -0.99 8.06
C ASN A 324 27.49 0.00 7.33
N GLY A 325 27.04 1.24 7.12
CA GLY A 325 27.84 2.35 6.60
C GLY A 325 28.89 2.88 7.58
N HIS A 326 28.74 2.62 8.89
CA HIS A 326 29.53 3.19 9.99
C HIS A 326 29.47 4.72 10.08
N GLU A 327 28.37 5.30 9.60
CA GLU A 327 28.15 6.74 9.51
C GLU A 327 27.42 7.23 10.78
N VAL A 328 27.86 8.36 11.35
CA VAL A 328 27.22 8.95 12.53
C VAL A 328 26.08 9.86 12.06
N THR A 329 24.85 9.38 12.10
CA THR A 329 23.67 10.19 11.80
C THR A 329 23.33 11.08 13.00
N GLN A 330 23.29 12.40 12.81
CA GLN A 330 22.71 13.34 13.79
C GLN A 330 21.18 13.36 13.65
N ASP A 331 20.46 13.84 14.68
CA ASP A 331 19.00 13.98 14.64
C ASP A 331 18.57 14.87 13.44
N TYR A 332 17.59 14.40 12.65
CA TYR A 332 17.12 14.99 11.38
C TYR A 332 15.60 15.25 11.38
#